data_AF-A0AAT9H9D8-F1
#
_entry.id   AF-A0AAT9H9D8-F1
#
_cell.length_a   1.000
_cell.length_b   1.000
_cell.length_c   1.000
_cell.angle_alpha   90.00
_cell.angle_beta   90.00
_cell.angle_gamma   90.00
#
_symmetry.space_group_name_H-M   'P 1'
#
loop_
_entity.id
_entity.type
_entity.pdbx_description
1 polymer ?
#
loop_
_entity_poly.entity_id
_entity_poly.type
_entity_poly.pdbx_seq_one_letter_code
_entity_poly.pdbx_strand_id
1 'polypeptide(L)'
;MVFSWDGAGEDSQRLFSHFRKVARENNATMTYFLSGVYMLPEEKRDLYRPPQHSPGRSDIGFNDAQGIAETVKQLRLAWLEGNEIGTHFNGHFCGSGGGVGEWSVDEWKDEIAQAKSFVKTWKTNTGMKNSAPLPFDYDKELIGARTPASRGRRTS
;
A
#
# COMPACT_ATOMS: atom_id res chain seq x y z
N MET A 1 9.47 11.02 -13.54
CA MET A 1 8.40 11.86 -12.96
C MET A 1 7.76 11.03 -11.87
N VAL A 2 7.78 11.47 -10.60
CA VAL A 2 7.24 10.69 -9.47
C VAL A 2 5.82 11.17 -9.20
N PHE A 3 4.82 10.37 -9.56
CA PHE A 3 3.45 10.56 -9.09
C PHE A 3 3.27 9.70 -7.85
N SER A 4 3.21 10.31 -6.67
CA SER A 4 2.72 9.63 -5.46
C SER A 4 1.22 9.78 -5.42
N TRP A 5 0.49 8.69 -5.59
CA TRP A 5 -0.89 8.59 -5.15
C TRP A 5 -0.88 7.82 -3.84
N ASP A 6 -1.40 8.45 -2.80
CA ASP A 6 -1.45 7.90 -1.45
C ASP A 6 -2.28 6.59 -1.46
N GLY A 7 -1.57 5.45 -1.49
CA GLY A 7 -2.07 4.11 -1.21
C GLY A 7 -2.04 3.07 -2.35
N ALA A 8 -1.85 3.48 -3.60
CA ALA A 8 -1.93 2.64 -4.82
C ALA A 8 -2.94 1.45 -4.75
N GLY A 9 -4.22 1.76 -4.81
CA GLY A 9 -5.35 0.83 -4.87
C GLY A 9 -6.23 1.22 -6.07
N GLU A 10 -6.86 0.25 -6.71
CA GLU A 10 -7.89 0.54 -7.71
C GLU A 10 -9.24 0.58 -7.00
N ASP A 11 -9.75 1.78 -6.78
CA ASP A 11 -11.11 2.02 -6.28
C ASP A 11 -12.02 2.55 -7.40
N SER A 12 -13.23 2.98 -7.05
CA SER A 12 -14.20 3.55 -8.00
C SER A 12 -13.67 4.73 -8.84
N GLN A 13 -12.63 5.42 -8.39
CA GLN A 13 -12.03 6.56 -9.09
C GLN A 13 -11.06 6.15 -10.19
N ARG A 14 -10.65 4.86 -10.24
CA ARG A 14 -9.79 4.27 -11.29
C ARG A 14 -8.47 5.00 -11.53
N LEU A 15 -7.94 5.64 -10.49
CA LEU A 15 -6.75 6.49 -10.61
C LEU A 15 -5.50 5.70 -10.91
N PHE A 16 -5.36 4.48 -10.38
CA PHE A 16 -4.24 3.59 -10.73
C PHE A 16 -4.25 3.30 -12.23
N SER A 17 -5.33 2.74 -12.77
CA SER A 17 -5.40 2.45 -14.20
C SER A 17 -5.25 3.69 -15.11
N HIS A 18 -5.66 4.87 -14.66
CA HIS A 18 -5.42 6.14 -15.36
C HIS A 18 -3.93 6.50 -15.43
N PHE A 19 -3.25 6.63 -14.29
CA PHE A 19 -1.84 7.06 -14.27
C PHE A 19 -0.91 6.03 -14.91
N ARG A 20 -1.22 4.74 -14.81
CA ARG A 20 -0.52 3.67 -15.53
C ARG A 20 -0.58 3.84 -17.05
N LYS A 21 -1.76 4.20 -17.59
CA LYS A 21 -1.90 4.46 -19.03
C LYS A 21 -1.09 5.69 -19.46
N VAL A 22 -1.15 6.78 -18.69
CA VAL A 22 -0.38 8.00 -18.96
C VAL A 22 1.14 7.71 -18.96
N ALA A 23 1.63 6.94 -17.98
CA ALA A 23 3.03 6.52 -17.91
C ALA A 23 3.47 5.78 -19.19
N ARG A 24 2.66 4.81 -19.61
CA ARG A 24 2.91 4.01 -20.80
C ARG A 24 2.88 4.83 -22.09
N GLU A 25 1.91 5.74 -22.23
CA GLU A 25 1.80 6.63 -23.39
C GLU A 25 2.99 7.59 -23.52
N ASN A 26 3.63 7.94 -22.40
CA ASN A 26 4.79 8.84 -22.36
C ASN A 26 6.13 8.12 -22.20
N ASN A 27 6.16 6.78 -22.31
CA ASN A 27 7.35 5.94 -22.12
C ASN A 27 8.10 6.26 -20.82
N ALA A 28 7.36 6.53 -19.74
CA ALA A 28 7.88 6.93 -18.44
C ALA A 28 7.72 5.79 -17.42
N THR A 29 8.78 5.53 -16.66
CA THR A 29 8.74 4.65 -15.48
C THR A 29 8.23 5.42 -14.26
N MET A 30 7.33 4.79 -13.49
CA MET A 30 6.79 5.31 -12.24
C MET A 30 7.02 4.35 -11.07
N THR A 31 6.89 4.86 -9.85
CA THR A 31 6.88 4.06 -8.62
C THR A 31 5.49 4.12 -8.00
N TYR A 32 4.86 2.97 -7.77
CA TYR A 32 3.52 2.86 -7.16
C TYR A 32 3.65 2.43 -5.70
N PHE A 33 3.31 3.30 -4.75
CA PHE A 33 3.42 3.00 -3.33
C PHE A 33 2.14 2.33 -2.80
N LEU A 34 2.19 1.03 -2.57
CA LEU A 34 1.07 0.22 -2.10
C LEU A 34 0.93 0.29 -0.57
N SER A 35 -0.28 0.58 -0.07
CA SER A 35 -0.63 0.38 1.33
C SER A 35 -1.08 -1.06 1.60
N GLY A 36 -0.58 -1.69 2.66
CA GLY A 36 -0.86 -3.09 2.96
C GLY A 36 -2.34 -3.37 3.26
N VAL A 37 -3.05 -2.39 3.86
CA VAL A 37 -4.49 -2.49 4.18
C VAL A 37 -5.38 -2.61 2.94
N TYR A 38 -4.93 -2.18 1.76
CA TYR A 38 -5.66 -2.41 0.51
C TYR A 38 -5.58 -3.86 0.01
N MET A 39 -4.79 -4.70 0.68
CA MET A 39 -4.68 -6.14 0.45
C MET A 39 -5.37 -6.96 1.56
N LEU A 40 -6.04 -6.28 2.49
CA LEU A 40 -6.82 -6.86 3.58
C LEU A 40 -8.30 -6.52 3.35
N PRO A 41 -9.20 -7.52 3.28
CA PRO A 41 -10.60 -7.24 3.03
C PRO A 41 -11.26 -6.64 4.28
N GLU A 42 -12.22 -5.72 4.09
CA GLU A 42 -12.84 -4.96 5.18
C GLU A 42 -13.44 -5.86 6.28
N GLU A 43 -14.04 -7.00 5.92
CA GLU A 43 -14.58 -7.96 6.89
C GLU A 43 -13.51 -8.59 7.80
N LYS A 44 -12.23 -8.42 7.47
CA LYS A 44 -11.07 -8.83 8.26
C LYS A 44 -10.23 -7.67 8.77
N ARG A 45 -10.76 -6.43 8.73
CA ARG A 45 -10.03 -5.23 9.16
C ARG A 45 -9.40 -5.35 10.55
N ASP A 46 -10.05 -6.08 11.47
CA ASP A 46 -9.55 -6.24 12.83
C ASP A 46 -8.20 -6.97 12.89
N LEU A 47 -7.78 -7.68 11.82
CA LEU A 47 -6.42 -8.22 11.73
C LEU A 47 -5.35 -7.12 11.71
N TYR A 48 -5.70 -5.90 11.31
CA TYR A 48 -4.84 -4.74 11.43
C TYR A 48 -4.89 -4.18 12.86
N ARG A 49 -3.72 -4.13 13.50
CA ARG A 49 -3.50 -3.57 14.84
C ARG A 49 -2.66 -2.30 14.70
N PRO A 50 -3.26 -1.16 14.31
CA PRO A 50 -2.51 0.09 14.14
C PRO A 50 -1.86 0.54 15.46
N PRO A 51 -0.60 1.02 15.43
CA PRO A 51 0.01 1.61 16.61
C PRO A 51 -0.82 2.76 17.19
N GLN A 52 -1.00 2.78 18.50
CA GLN A 52 -1.71 3.83 19.25
C GLN A 52 -3.19 4.04 18.85
N HIS A 53 -3.79 3.12 18.09
CA HIS A 53 -5.20 3.18 17.69
C HIS A 53 -5.92 1.85 17.97
N SER A 54 -7.26 1.89 17.97
CA SER A 54 -8.06 0.67 18.11
C SER A 54 -7.88 -0.25 16.89
N PRO A 55 -7.98 -1.58 17.06
CA PRO A 55 -7.90 -2.50 15.95
C PRO A 55 -8.89 -2.22 14.82
N GLY A 56 -8.46 -2.48 13.58
CA GLY A 56 -9.27 -2.25 12.39
C GLY A 56 -9.46 -0.79 12.01
N ARG A 57 -8.79 0.16 12.67
CA ARG A 57 -8.79 1.58 12.26
C ARG A 57 -7.77 1.81 11.15
N SER A 58 -8.18 2.53 10.10
CA SER A 58 -7.31 3.02 9.01
C SER A 58 -7.91 4.32 8.48
N ASP A 59 -7.10 5.37 8.27
CA ASP A 59 -7.57 6.65 7.70
C ASP A 59 -7.81 6.59 6.19
N ILE A 60 -7.31 5.53 5.54
CA ILE A 60 -7.52 5.26 4.12
C ILE A 60 -8.51 4.11 3.87
N GLY A 61 -9.09 3.54 4.93
CA GLY A 61 -10.03 2.41 4.82
C GLY A 61 -9.37 1.10 4.39
N PHE A 62 -10.21 0.19 3.87
CA PHE A 62 -9.88 -1.16 3.40
C PHE A 62 -10.63 -1.42 2.08
N ASN A 63 -10.19 -2.43 1.34
CA ASN A 63 -10.89 -2.87 0.12
C ASN A 63 -11.86 -4.01 0.42
N ASP A 64 -12.80 -4.26 -0.49
CA ASP A 64 -13.51 -5.54 -0.57
C ASP A 64 -12.72 -6.55 -1.44
N ALA A 65 -13.24 -7.78 -1.57
CA ALA A 65 -12.60 -8.81 -2.39
C ALA A 65 -12.43 -8.41 -3.87
N GLN A 66 -13.36 -7.63 -4.42
CA GLN A 66 -13.30 -7.17 -5.81
C GLN A 66 -12.22 -6.10 -5.99
N GLY A 67 -12.15 -5.11 -5.09
CA GLY A 67 -11.13 -4.07 -5.07
C GLY A 67 -9.72 -4.65 -4.89
N ILE A 68 -9.57 -5.70 -4.07
CA ILE A 68 -8.30 -6.42 -3.95
C ILE A 68 -7.93 -7.11 -5.27
N ALA A 69 -8.88 -7.77 -5.94
CA ALA A 69 -8.63 -8.45 -7.22
C ALA A 69 -8.19 -7.46 -8.31
N GLU A 70 -8.84 -6.30 -8.42
CA GLU A 70 -8.45 -5.26 -9.38
C GLU A 70 -7.13 -4.59 -8.99
N THR A 71 -6.86 -4.38 -7.70
CA THR A 71 -5.56 -3.89 -7.21
C THR A 71 -4.43 -4.85 -7.60
N VAL A 72 -4.59 -6.16 -7.36
CA VAL A 72 -3.62 -7.20 -7.78
C VAL A 72 -3.35 -7.17 -9.28
N LYS A 73 -4.41 -6.99 -10.08
CA LYS A 73 -4.30 -6.91 -11.54
C LYS A 73 -3.52 -5.67 -11.97
N GLN A 74 -3.78 -4.50 -11.41
CA GLN A 74 -3.02 -3.29 -11.75
C GLN A 74 -1.56 -3.38 -11.30
N LEU A 75 -1.30 -3.90 -10.08
CA LEU A 75 0.07 -4.13 -9.59
C LEU A 75 0.87 -5.05 -10.53
N ARG A 76 0.24 -6.14 -10.99
CA ARG A 76 0.87 -7.04 -11.97
C ARG A 76 1.19 -6.32 -13.28
N LEU A 77 0.25 -5.54 -13.82
CA LEU A 77 0.46 -4.80 -15.06
C LEU A 77 1.57 -3.75 -14.91
N ALA A 78 1.56 -2.97 -13.83
CA ALA A 78 2.57 -1.97 -13.56
C ALA A 78 3.97 -2.58 -13.52
N TRP A 79 4.13 -3.69 -12.79
CA TRP A 79 5.41 -4.41 -12.72
C TRP A 79 5.89 -4.90 -14.09
N LEU A 80 4.99 -5.55 -14.86
CA LEU A 80 5.33 -6.07 -16.20
C LEU A 80 5.61 -4.95 -17.22
N GLU A 81 5.09 -3.74 -16.98
CA GLU A 81 5.38 -2.53 -17.77
C GLU A 81 6.70 -1.85 -17.34
N GLY A 82 7.45 -2.43 -16.40
CA GLY A 82 8.76 -1.92 -15.97
C GLY A 82 8.69 -0.83 -14.90
N ASN A 83 7.58 -0.73 -14.17
CA ASN A 83 7.41 0.19 -13.06
C ASN A 83 7.91 -0.40 -11.74
N GLU A 84 8.25 0.47 -10.80
CA GLU A 84 8.62 0.09 -9.44
C GLU A 84 7.38 0.01 -8.55
N ILE A 85 7.40 -0.89 -7.57
CA ILE A 85 6.38 -0.95 -6.51
C ILE A 85 7.08 -0.56 -5.20
N GLY A 86 6.55 0.42 -4.50
CA GLY A 86 7.02 0.83 -3.17
C GLY A 86 6.02 0.49 -2.09
N THR A 87 6.34 0.84 -0.85
CA THR A 87 5.39 0.74 0.28
C THR A 87 4.89 2.11 0.71
N HIS A 88 3.63 2.15 1.09
CA HIS A 88 3.03 3.29 1.79
C HIS A 88 2.53 2.93 3.19
N PHE A 89 3.04 1.82 3.74
CA PHE A 89 2.66 1.30 5.06
C PHE A 89 1.16 0.99 5.15
N ASN A 90 0.48 1.24 6.28
CA ASN A 90 -0.93 0.90 6.46
C ASN A 90 -1.80 2.12 6.77
N GLY A 91 -1.99 2.46 8.04
CA GLY A 91 -3.18 3.19 8.51
C GLY A 91 -3.22 4.71 8.28
N HIS A 92 -2.16 5.31 7.73
CA HIS A 92 -2.10 6.72 7.30
C HIS A 92 -2.37 7.80 8.35
N PHE A 93 -2.09 7.50 9.63
CA PHE A 93 -2.39 8.43 10.72
C PHE A 93 -1.51 9.68 10.71
N CYS A 94 -2.13 10.82 10.41
CA CYS A 94 -1.48 12.13 10.37
C CYS A 94 -1.85 12.98 11.60
N GLY A 95 -0.96 13.89 11.99
CA GLY A 95 -1.19 14.84 13.08
C GLY A 95 -0.80 14.34 14.47
N SER A 96 -1.15 15.11 15.50
CA SER A 96 -0.89 14.77 16.90
C SER A 96 -1.93 13.81 17.45
N GLY A 97 -1.54 12.92 18.37
CA GLY A 97 -2.46 11.95 18.99
C GLY A 97 -2.40 10.58 18.32
N GLY A 98 -1.20 10.02 18.24
CA GLY A 98 -0.93 8.70 17.65
C GLY A 98 -0.64 8.72 16.16
N GLY A 99 -0.26 9.87 15.60
CA GLY A 99 0.21 9.96 14.22
C GLY A 99 1.61 9.38 14.04
N VAL A 100 1.99 9.13 12.79
CA VAL A 100 3.28 8.51 12.40
C VAL A 100 4.54 9.16 13.00
N GLY A 101 4.47 10.44 13.37
CA GLY A 101 5.58 11.18 13.99
C GLY A 101 5.80 10.87 15.48
N GLU A 102 4.86 10.19 16.14
CA GLU A 102 4.87 9.87 17.57
C GLU A 102 5.18 8.38 17.83
N TRP A 103 5.33 7.59 16.77
CA TRP A 103 5.58 6.15 16.87
C TRP A 103 7.03 5.85 17.25
N SER A 104 7.17 4.94 18.21
CA SER A 104 8.42 4.31 18.57
C SER A 104 8.98 3.44 17.43
N VAL A 105 10.25 3.09 17.53
CA VAL A 105 10.92 2.20 16.56
C VAL A 105 10.23 0.85 16.46
N ASP A 106 9.74 0.30 17.58
CA ASP A 106 9.10 -1.00 17.58
C ASP A 106 7.69 -0.95 16.99
N GLU A 107 6.96 0.15 17.19
CA GLU A 107 5.68 0.40 16.50
C GLU A 107 5.88 0.51 14.98
N TRP A 108 6.95 1.18 14.53
CA TRP A 108 7.31 1.21 13.10
C TRP A 108 7.64 -0.16 12.53
N LYS A 109 8.38 -1.00 13.28
CA LYS A 109 8.69 -2.37 12.85
C LYS A 109 7.41 -3.20 12.73
N ASP A 110 6.49 -3.07 13.67
CA ASP A 110 5.22 -3.78 13.67
C ASP A 110 4.34 -3.34 12.48
N GLU A 111 4.22 -2.04 12.23
CA GLU A 111 3.51 -1.50 11.04
C GLU A 111 4.06 -2.10 9.73
N ILE A 112 5.39 -2.12 9.58
CA ILE A 112 6.06 -2.69 8.41
C ILE A 112 5.79 -4.19 8.29
N ALA A 113 5.84 -4.92 9.40
CA ALA A 113 5.58 -6.36 9.41
C ALA A 113 4.14 -6.68 9.03
N GLN A 114 3.17 -5.90 9.53
CA GLN A 114 1.76 -6.03 9.17
C GLN A 114 1.53 -5.73 7.68
N ALA A 115 2.12 -4.65 7.14
CA ALA A 115 2.00 -4.32 5.71
C ALA A 115 2.50 -5.47 4.82
N LYS A 116 3.68 -6.02 5.13
CA LYS A 116 4.23 -7.19 4.43
C LYS A 116 3.34 -8.41 4.56
N SER A 117 2.81 -8.67 5.75
CA SER A 117 1.92 -9.81 6.00
C SER A 117 0.68 -9.74 5.12
N PHE A 118 0.02 -8.58 5.01
CA PHE A 118 -1.18 -8.44 4.18
C PHE A 118 -0.89 -8.66 2.69
N VAL A 119 0.20 -8.10 2.16
CA VAL A 119 0.61 -8.32 0.76
C VAL A 119 0.99 -9.78 0.49
N LYS A 120 1.49 -10.53 1.48
CA LYS A 120 1.81 -11.96 1.31
C LYS A 120 0.60 -12.87 1.48
N THR A 121 -0.36 -12.47 2.30
CA THR A 121 -1.49 -13.32 2.73
C THR A 121 -2.82 -12.94 2.08
N TRP A 122 -2.86 -11.94 1.19
CA TRP A 122 -4.10 -11.47 0.54
C TRP A 122 -4.96 -12.60 -0.06
N LYS A 123 -4.34 -13.61 -0.69
CA LYS A 123 -5.07 -14.77 -1.24
C LYS A 123 -5.82 -15.56 -0.17
N THR A 124 -5.20 -15.73 1.00
CA THR A 124 -5.80 -16.39 2.15
C THR A 124 -6.86 -15.51 2.79
N ASN A 125 -6.60 -14.21 2.90
CA ASN A 125 -7.53 -13.27 3.51
C ASN A 125 -8.80 -13.12 2.68
N THR A 126 -8.70 -13.14 1.34
CA THR A 126 -9.83 -12.99 0.41
C THR A 126 -10.48 -14.30 -0.03
N GLY A 127 -9.89 -15.46 0.29
CA GLY A 127 -10.33 -16.75 -0.23
C GLY A 127 -9.93 -17.04 -1.68
N MET A 128 -9.21 -16.13 -2.36
CA MET A 128 -8.68 -16.28 -3.72
C MET A 128 -7.44 -17.19 -3.79
N LYS A 129 -7.52 -18.40 -3.21
CA LYS A 129 -6.38 -19.32 -3.05
C LYS A 129 -5.75 -19.75 -4.38
N ASN A 130 -6.55 -19.83 -5.46
CA ASN A 130 -6.12 -20.27 -6.79
C ASN A 130 -5.55 -19.14 -7.66
N SER A 131 -5.50 -17.90 -7.17
CA SER A 131 -4.94 -16.78 -7.92
C SER A 131 -3.42 -16.85 -8.02
N ALA A 132 -2.88 -16.46 -9.18
CA ALA A 132 -1.44 -16.34 -9.38
C ALA A 132 -0.84 -15.31 -8.40
N PRO A 133 0.35 -15.57 -7.83
CA PRO A 133 1.03 -14.62 -6.94
C PRO A 133 1.39 -13.31 -7.68
N LEU A 134 1.63 -12.25 -6.92
CA LEU A 134 2.19 -11.02 -7.47
C LEU A 134 3.58 -11.30 -8.07
N PRO A 135 3.94 -10.66 -9.20
CA PRO A 135 5.19 -10.95 -9.91
C PRO A 135 6.44 -10.31 -9.27
N PHE A 136 6.35 -9.85 -8.03
CA PHE A 136 7.41 -9.17 -7.28
C PHE A 136 7.48 -9.64 -5.83
N ASP A 137 8.63 -9.39 -5.20
CA ASP A 137 8.89 -9.72 -3.79
C ASP A 137 8.77 -8.46 -2.93
N TYR A 138 7.64 -8.30 -2.26
CA TYR A 138 7.37 -7.11 -1.43
C TYR A 138 8.36 -6.94 -0.27
N ASP A 139 9.14 -7.96 0.12
CA ASP A 139 10.22 -7.77 1.10
C ASP A 139 11.40 -6.97 0.55
N LYS A 140 11.69 -7.12 -0.74
CA LYS A 140 12.79 -6.44 -1.44
C LYS A 140 12.35 -5.08 -1.95
N GLU A 141 11.11 -4.99 -2.41
CA GLU A 141 10.54 -3.75 -2.97
C GLU A 141 10.14 -2.72 -1.87
N LEU A 142 10.20 -3.09 -0.58
CA LEU A 142 9.93 -2.19 0.55
C LEU A 142 10.94 -1.02 0.67
N ILE A 143 11.99 -0.97 -0.15
CA ILE A 143 13.08 0.02 -0.03
C ILE A 143 12.67 1.39 -0.63
N GLY A 144 11.65 1.43 -1.49
CA GLY A 144 10.97 2.66 -1.89
C GLY A 144 9.87 3.01 -0.89
N ALA A 145 10.20 3.70 0.20
CA ALA A 145 9.21 4.17 1.18
C ALA A 145 9.02 5.69 1.09
N ARG A 146 7.78 6.14 0.90
CA ARG A 146 7.38 7.52 1.18
C ARG A 146 6.46 7.52 2.40
N THR A 147 6.81 8.28 3.42
CA THR A 147 5.93 8.54 4.55
C THR A 147 4.72 9.38 4.09
N PRO A 148 3.49 9.11 4.56
CA PRO A 148 2.25 9.83 4.15
C PRO A 148 2.21 11.34 4.45
N ALA A 149 3.26 11.90 5.04
CA ALA A 149 3.42 13.34 5.19
C ALA A 149 4.89 13.70 4.95
N SER A 150 5.17 14.41 3.87
CA SER A 150 6.49 14.98 3.61
C SER A 150 6.86 16.05 4.64
N ARG A 151 7.38 15.62 5.79
CA ARG A 151 8.21 16.45 6.69
C ARG A 151 9.47 15.67 7.05
N GLY A 152 10.49 15.88 6.23
CA GLY A 152 11.84 15.37 6.48
C GLY A 152 12.89 16.41 6.05
N ARG A 153 13.18 17.34 6.98
CA ARG A 153 14.37 18.20 7.11
C ARG A 153 14.77 19.19 5.99
N ARG A 154 14.80 20.48 6.36
CA ARG A 154 15.78 21.44 5.82
C ARG A 154 17.17 20.98 6.24
N THR A 155 18.06 20.79 5.29
CA THR A 155 19.50 20.76 5.52
C THR A 155 19.99 22.20 5.60
N SER A 156 20.57 22.58 6.74
CA SER A 156 21.56 23.64 6.82
C SER A 156 22.89 23.13 6.27
#